data_AF-A0A8S3Z6A5-F1
#
_entry.id   AF-A0A8S3Z6A5-F1
#
_cell.length_a   1.000
_cell.length_b   1.000
_cell.length_c   1.000
_cell.angle_alpha   90.00
_cell.angle_beta   90.00
_cell.angle_gamma   90.00
#
_symmetry.space_group_name_H-M   'P 1'
#
loop_
_entity.id
_entity.type
_entity.pdbx_description
1 polymer ?
#
loop_
_entity_poly.entity_id
_entity_poly.type
_entity_poly.pdbx_seq_one_letter_code
_entity_poly.pdbx_strand_id
1 'polypeptide(L)'
;TISEQDARDAIIQHASEHCCYGKAPAADMQFTDLVSSSAFHYTLETFAEGRTTKRASQPYRGEGLVVTGPAPAPWDIQVQPPQMFKTSSVDIEIPNTASVEPCDNCGARGFKTCFQCLGTGKIKCSVCHGTGREHHHGHGDHHHGHGEHHHRHCSSCQHGFKICFSCSGSGQHVCHKCQSRGNLRVFIMLTITWTNHVEDHIVERTALPSALIRNVRGQTAFEETSTRVWPINHFPEQEINSASSSLVSKHASQFTCERILMQRHNLRIVPVTQVFYSYKNHNSTFFVYGDEHKVHAPDYPAKCCCGCTVL
;
A
#
# COMPACT_ATOMS: atom_id res chain seq x y z
N THR A 1 23.86 24.40 21.51
CA THR A 1 23.90 24.03 22.94
C THR A 1 22.70 24.64 23.61
N ILE A 2 22.06 23.93 24.53
CA ILE A 2 20.87 24.42 25.24
C ILE A 2 21.28 25.00 26.60
N SER A 3 20.51 25.94 27.13
CA SER A 3 20.71 26.46 28.48
C SER A 3 20.13 25.52 29.54
N GLU A 4 20.48 25.75 30.81
CA GLU A 4 19.87 25.04 31.94
C GLU A 4 18.34 25.23 31.98
N GLN A 5 17.88 26.44 31.65
CA GLN A 5 16.45 26.76 31.57
C GLN A 5 15.76 25.98 30.45
N ASP A 6 16.36 25.90 29.26
CA ASP A 6 15.81 25.11 28.15
C ASP A 6 15.68 23.63 28.53
N ALA A 7 16.68 23.07 29.22
CA ALA A 7 16.64 21.70 29.71
C ALA A 7 15.55 21.50 30.77
N ARG A 8 15.32 22.50 31.63
CA ARG A 8 14.26 22.48 32.65
C ARG A 8 12.87 22.55 32.02
N ASP A 9 12.67 23.43 31.06
CA ASP A 9 11.41 23.55 30.33
C ASP A 9 11.10 22.26 29.56
N ALA A 10 12.11 21.65 28.94
CA ALA A 10 11.98 20.39 28.22
C ALA A 10 11.54 19.22 29.13
N ILE A 11 12.16 19.04 30.31
CA ILE A 11 11.80 17.95 31.23
C ILE A 11 10.41 18.17 31.87
N ILE A 12 10.03 19.42 32.14
CA ILE A 12 8.68 19.78 32.61
C ILE A 12 7.64 19.44 31.55
N GLN A 13 7.88 19.84 30.31
CA GLN A 13 7.00 19.52 29.18
C GLN A 13 6.88 18.00 29.00
N HIS A 14 7.99 17.27 29.01
CA HIS A 14 8.01 15.81 28.92
C HIS A 14 7.19 15.14 30.04
N ALA A 15 7.35 15.58 31.29
CA ALA A 15 6.56 15.05 32.40
C ALA A 15 5.07 15.37 32.26
N SER A 16 4.71 16.51 31.65
CA SER A 16 3.32 16.89 31.41
C SER A 16 2.63 16.04 30.34
N GLU A 17 3.39 15.54 29.36
CA GLU A 17 2.91 14.67 28.27
C GLU A 17 2.68 13.22 28.73
N HIS A 18 3.28 12.82 29.85
CA HIS A 18 3.15 11.48 30.42
C HIS A 18 2.18 11.51 31.61
N CYS A 19 0.94 11.03 31.40
CA CYS A 19 -0.14 11.09 32.39
C CYS A 19 0.20 10.44 33.76
N CYS A 20 1.10 9.46 33.75
CA CYS A 20 1.54 8.72 34.93
C CYS A 20 2.78 9.33 35.61
N TYR A 21 3.32 10.44 35.12
CA TYR A 21 4.52 11.05 35.69
C TYR A 21 4.13 12.08 36.75
N GLY A 22 4.71 11.95 37.95
CA GLY A 22 4.63 13.01 38.95
C GLY A 22 5.34 14.27 38.42
N LYS A 23 4.76 15.46 38.64
CA LYS A 23 5.33 16.73 38.15
C LYS A 23 6.43 17.31 39.04
N ALA A 24 6.43 16.95 40.33
CA ALA A 24 7.38 17.48 41.31
C ALA A 24 8.86 17.20 40.96
N PRO A 25 9.27 15.98 40.52
CA PRO A 25 10.65 15.77 40.15
C PRO A 25 11.13 16.68 39.01
N ALA A 26 10.33 16.89 37.96
CA ALA A 26 10.69 17.80 36.86
C ALA A 26 10.89 19.25 37.32
N ALA A 27 10.09 19.71 38.29
CA ALA A 27 10.20 21.06 38.83
C ALA A 27 11.36 21.22 39.83
N ASP A 28 11.62 20.20 40.65
CA ASP A 28 12.45 20.31 41.86
C ASP A 28 13.83 19.62 41.74
N MET A 29 14.04 18.75 40.74
CA MET A 29 15.35 18.10 40.56
C MET A 29 16.44 19.13 40.34
N GLN A 30 17.62 18.90 40.92
CA GLN A 30 18.76 19.81 40.78
C GLN A 30 19.66 19.28 39.66
N PHE A 31 19.92 20.11 38.65
CA PHE A 31 20.86 19.75 37.60
C PHE A 31 22.27 19.93 38.13
N THR A 32 23.07 18.87 38.06
CA THR A 32 24.45 18.85 38.55
C THR A 32 25.45 19.12 37.43
N ASP A 33 25.15 18.71 36.21
CA ASP A 33 25.98 18.95 35.04
C ASP A 33 25.17 18.83 33.73
N LEU A 34 25.60 19.55 32.69
CA LEU A 34 25.02 19.53 31.35
C LEU A 34 26.12 19.27 30.31
N VAL A 35 26.20 18.03 29.83
CA VAL A 35 27.19 17.64 28.82
C VAL A 35 26.55 17.70 27.44
N SER A 36 26.89 18.74 26.68
CA SER A 36 26.45 18.90 25.30
C SER A 36 27.33 18.08 24.35
N SER A 37 26.69 17.37 23.44
CA SER A 37 27.30 16.60 22.35
C SER A 37 26.48 16.76 21.07
N SER A 38 26.81 15.98 20.04
CA SER A 38 26.06 15.96 18.79
C SER A 38 26.01 14.56 18.22
N ALA A 39 24.83 14.19 17.71
CA ALA A 39 24.67 13.03 16.85
C ALA A 39 24.76 13.45 15.39
N PHE A 40 25.26 12.57 14.55
CA PHE A 40 25.28 12.75 13.11
C PHE A 40 24.32 11.76 12.49
N HIS A 41 23.38 12.24 11.68
CA HIS A 41 22.49 11.39 10.91
C HIS A 41 22.73 11.65 9.43
N TYR A 42 23.31 10.66 8.78
CA TYR A 42 23.54 10.62 7.35
C TYR A 42 22.44 9.81 6.67
N THR A 43 21.87 10.34 5.60
CA THR A 43 20.89 9.66 4.77
C THR A 43 21.34 9.71 3.31
N LEU A 44 21.25 8.57 2.63
CA LEU A 44 21.37 8.46 1.19
C LEU A 44 20.01 8.09 0.61
N GLU A 45 19.49 8.96 -0.25
CA GLU A 45 18.27 8.68 -1.00
C GLU A 45 18.64 8.39 -2.46
N THR A 46 18.20 7.25 -2.98
CA THR A 46 18.32 6.86 -4.38
C THR A 46 16.93 6.80 -4.99
N PHE A 47 16.64 7.73 -5.89
CA PHE A 47 15.40 7.77 -6.63
C PHE A 47 15.56 7.06 -7.97
N ALA A 48 14.83 5.97 -8.15
CA ALA A 48 14.98 5.08 -9.29
C ALA A 48 13.64 4.75 -9.94
N GLU A 49 13.69 4.41 -11.22
CA GLU A 49 12.54 4.07 -12.04
C GLU A 49 12.62 2.62 -12.49
N GLY A 50 11.59 1.84 -12.18
CA GLY A 50 11.35 0.50 -12.71
C GLY A 50 10.20 0.51 -13.72
N ARG A 51 10.26 -0.37 -14.72
CA ARG A 51 9.20 -0.53 -15.72
C ARG A 51 8.81 -1.99 -15.87
N THR A 52 7.50 -2.25 -15.92
CA THR A 52 6.96 -3.59 -16.20
C THR A 52 5.83 -3.50 -17.20
N THR A 53 5.65 -4.54 -18.00
CA THR A 53 4.57 -4.59 -19.00
C THR A 53 3.64 -5.75 -18.73
N LYS A 54 2.35 -5.53 -18.99
CA LYS A 54 1.33 -6.59 -18.95
C LYS A 54 0.33 -6.40 -20.08
N ARG A 55 -0.20 -7.51 -20.59
CA ARG A 55 -1.28 -7.49 -21.57
C ARG A 55 -2.58 -7.17 -20.86
N ALA A 56 -3.31 -6.17 -21.34
CA ALA A 56 -4.59 -5.73 -20.81
C ALA A 56 -5.68 -5.80 -21.89
N SER A 57 -6.94 -5.84 -21.47
CA SER A 57 -8.08 -5.90 -22.38
C SER A 57 -9.30 -5.20 -21.82
N GLN A 58 -10.07 -4.56 -22.69
CA GLN A 58 -11.37 -3.96 -22.35
C GLN A 58 -12.42 -4.25 -23.42
N PRO A 59 -13.73 -4.17 -23.12
CA PRO A 59 -14.79 -4.29 -24.12
C PRO A 59 -14.58 -3.34 -25.30
N TYR A 60 -14.63 -3.84 -26.53
CA TYR A 60 -14.50 -3.00 -27.71
C TYR A 60 -15.80 -2.24 -27.99
N ARG A 61 -15.76 -0.91 -27.96
CA ARG A 61 -16.96 -0.06 -28.11
C ARG A 61 -17.15 0.51 -29.52
N GLY A 62 -16.30 0.14 -30.48
CA GLY A 62 -16.30 0.69 -31.84
C GLY A 62 -15.36 1.88 -32.03
N GLU A 63 -14.50 2.15 -31.05
CA GLU A 63 -13.43 3.16 -31.14
C GLU A 63 -12.47 2.80 -32.27
N GLY A 64 -12.15 3.74 -33.16
CA GLY A 64 -11.13 3.52 -34.19
C GLY A 64 -9.77 3.26 -33.55
N LEU A 65 -9.10 2.19 -33.96
CA LEU A 65 -7.70 1.95 -33.59
C LEU A 65 -6.82 2.87 -34.42
N VAL A 66 -6.24 3.88 -33.77
CA VAL A 66 -5.27 4.77 -34.40
C VAL A 66 -3.90 4.11 -34.28
N VAL A 67 -3.42 3.53 -35.38
CA VAL A 67 -2.07 2.96 -35.48
C VAL A 67 -1.27 3.84 -36.44
N THR A 68 -0.40 4.69 -35.89
CA THR A 68 0.38 5.67 -36.67
C THR A 68 1.82 5.22 -36.92
N GLY A 69 2.20 4.02 -36.49
CA GLY A 69 3.55 3.50 -36.66
C GLY A 69 3.81 2.22 -35.84
N PRO A 70 5.08 1.79 -35.73
CA PRO A 70 5.45 0.68 -34.85
C PRO A 70 5.22 1.03 -33.38
N ALA A 71 5.06 -0.01 -32.55
CA ALA A 71 5.00 0.16 -31.09
C ALA A 71 6.40 0.52 -30.55
N PRO A 72 6.53 1.58 -29.72
CA PRO A 72 7.80 1.93 -29.09
C PRO A 72 8.20 0.89 -28.03
N ALA A 73 9.50 0.76 -27.75
CA ALA A 73 9.93 -0.05 -26.62
C ALA A 73 9.50 0.61 -25.30
N PRO A 74 9.33 -0.16 -24.20
CA PRO A 74 8.91 0.39 -22.92
C PRO A 74 9.73 1.59 -22.47
N TRP A 75 11.06 1.61 -22.67
CA TRP A 75 11.96 2.69 -22.26
C TRP A 75 12.03 3.89 -23.22
N ASP A 76 11.52 3.76 -24.45
CA ASP A 76 11.47 4.87 -25.41
C ASP A 76 10.36 5.87 -25.06
N ILE A 77 9.36 5.42 -24.28
CA ILE A 77 8.26 6.26 -23.82
C ILE A 77 8.75 7.21 -22.73
N GLN A 78 8.74 8.51 -23.01
CA GLN A 78 9.17 9.52 -22.04
C GLN A 78 8.03 9.88 -21.10
N VAL A 79 8.20 9.56 -19.80
CA VAL A 79 7.28 9.94 -18.74
C VAL A 79 8.10 10.48 -17.58
N GLN A 80 7.69 11.62 -17.04
CA GLN A 80 8.36 12.23 -15.90
C GLN A 80 7.71 11.80 -14.58
N PRO A 81 8.49 11.61 -13.50
CA PRO A 81 7.93 11.37 -12.19
C PRO A 81 7.07 12.57 -11.72
N PRO A 82 5.93 12.34 -11.05
CA PRO A 82 5.10 13.44 -10.53
C PRO A 82 5.83 14.30 -9.51
N GLN A 83 6.71 13.70 -8.71
CA GLN A 83 7.51 14.38 -7.70
C GLN A 83 8.81 13.61 -7.46
N MET A 84 9.94 14.32 -7.49
CA MET A 84 11.25 13.74 -7.18
C MET A 84 11.32 13.27 -5.73
N PHE A 85 12.05 12.17 -5.49
CA PHE A 85 12.23 11.57 -4.16
C PHE A 85 10.93 11.17 -3.45
N LYS A 86 9.87 10.85 -4.22
CA LYS A 86 8.62 10.32 -3.69
C LYS A 86 8.18 9.09 -4.46
N THR A 87 7.98 7.99 -3.74
CA THR A 87 7.53 6.73 -4.34
C THR A 87 6.14 6.89 -4.96
N SER A 88 6.00 6.53 -6.23
CA SER A 88 4.78 6.65 -7.00
C SER A 88 4.77 5.70 -8.20
N SER A 89 3.61 5.47 -8.79
CA SER A 89 3.49 4.64 -9.99
C SER A 89 2.40 5.15 -10.93
N VAL A 90 2.56 4.92 -12.23
CA VAL A 90 1.55 5.21 -13.25
C VAL A 90 1.42 4.05 -14.22
N ASP A 91 0.17 3.78 -14.62
CA ASP A 91 -0.16 2.84 -15.68
C ASP A 91 -0.52 3.63 -16.94
N ILE A 92 0.16 3.35 -18.04
CA ILE A 92 -0.13 3.92 -19.35
C ILE A 92 -0.24 2.84 -20.42
N GLU A 93 -1.06 3.07 -21.42
CA GLU A 93 -1.07 2.20 -22.59
C GLU A 93 0.13 2.51 -23.51
N ILE A 94 0.81 1.46 -23.98
CA ILE A 94 1.87 1.61 -24.99
C ILE A 94 1.23 1.95 -26.35
N PRO A 95 1.60 3.08 -26.98
CA PRO A 95 1.08 3.46 -28.29
C PRO A 95 1.24 2.37 -29.34
N ASN A 96 0.30 2.30 -30.28
CA ASN A 96 0.32 1.33 -31.40
C ASN A 96 0.32 -0.16 -30.99
N THR A 97 -0.01 -0.50 -29.74
CA THR A 97 -0.15 -1.90 -29.30
C THR A 97 -1.58 -2.39 -29.24
N ALA A 98 -2.55 -1.49 -29.43
CA ALA A 98 -3.95 -1.84 -29.40
C ALA A 98 -4.37 -2.65 -30.64
N SER A 99 -5.08 -3.75 -30.42
CA SER A 99 -5.73 -4.54 -31.45
C SER A 99 -7.14 -4.96 -31.02
N VAL A 100 -7.99 -5.30 -31.99
CA VAL A 100 -9.30 -5.91 -31.72
C VAL A 100 -9.18 -7.41 -31.87
N GLU A 101 -9.51 -8.13 -30.81
CA GLU A 101 -9.52 -9.59 -30.80
C GLU A 101 -10.91 -10.12 -30.44
N PRO A 102 -11.31 -11.28 -31.01
CA PRO A 102 -12.54 -11.93 -30.60
C PRO A 102 -12.48 -12.25 -29.11
N CYS A 103 -13.56 -12.01 -28.39
CA CYS A 103 -13.63 -12.36 -26.98
C CYS A 103 -13.55 -13.88 -26.82
N ASP A 104 -12.41 -14.34 -26.34
CA ASP A 104 -12.11 -15.72 -25.93
C ASP A 104 -13.18 -16.30 -25.00
N ASN A 105 -13.70 -15.49 -24.07
CA ASN A 105 -14.70 -15.96 -23.13
C ASN A 105 -15.97 -16.36 -23.89
N CYS A 106 -16.52 -15.56 -24.79
CA CYS A 106 -17.79 -15.88 -25.48
C CYS A 106 -17.65 -16.40 -26.92
N GLY A 107 -16.43 -16.60 -27.41
CA GLY A 107 -16.17 -16.99 -28.81
C GLY A 107 -16.75 -15.98 -29.80
N ALA A 108 -16.51 -14.69 -29.56
CA ALA A 108 -17.06 -13.57 -30.35
C ALA A 108 -18.59 -13.36 -30.33
N ARG A 109 -19.37 -14.16 -29.58
CA ARG A 109 -20.84 -14.08 -29.61
C ARG A 109 -21.44 -12.91 -28.82
N GLY A 110 -20.71 -12.35 -27.86
CA GLY A 110 -21.24 -11.37 -26.90
C GLY A 110 -22.06 -11.98 -25.76
N PHE A 111 -22.55 -13.21 -25.93
CA PHE A 111 -23.41 -13.89 -24.96
C PHE A 111 -22.95 -15.34 -24.72
N LYS A 112 -23.35 -15.87 -23.57
CA LYS A 112 -23.17 -17.27 -23.17
C LYS A 112 -24.53 -17.95 -23.11
N THR A 113 -24.64 -19.12 -23.71
CA THR A 113 -25.85 -19.95 -23.59
C THR A 113 -26.13 -20.23 -22.12
N CYS A 114 -27.38 -20.03 -21.70
CA CYS A 114 -27.78 -20.38 -20.34
C CYS A 114 -27.71 -21.91 -20.18
N PHE A 115 -26.88 -22.36 -19.26
CA PHE A 115 -26.70 -23.79 -18.99
C PHE A 115 -27.95 -24.46 -18.40
N GLN A 116 -28.80 -23.70 -17.71
CA GLN A 116 -30.02 -24.23 -17.08
C GLN A 116 -31.11 -24.59 -18.09
N CYS A 117 -31.23 -23.82 -19.18
CA CYS A 117 -32.24 -24.06 -20.21
C CYS A 117 -31.65 -24.44 -21.58
N LEU A 118 -30.32 -24.61 -21.66
CA LEU A 118 -29.59 -24.93 -22.89
C LEU A 118 -29.93 -24.00 -24.07
N GLY A 119 -30.17 -22.71 -23.79
CA GLY A 119 -30.50 -21.73 -24.83
C GLY A 119 -31.98 -21.55 -25.15
N THR A 120 -32.87 -22.42 -24.63
CA THR A 120 -34.31 -22.39 -25.00
C THR A 120 -35.12 -21.29 -24.29
N GLY A 121 -34.56 -20.67 -23.23
CA GLY A 121 -35.28 -19.73 -22.36
C GLY A 121 -36.33 -20.39 -21.46
N LYS A 122 -36.53 -21.70 -21.57
CA LYS A 122 -37.57 -22.44 -20.85
C LYS A 122 -37.00 -23.70 -20.20
N ILE A 123 -37.53 -24.07 -19.05
CA ILE A 123 -37.18 -25.32 -18.35
C ILE A 123 -38.42 -26.21 -18.24
N LYS A 124 -38.24 -27.53 -18.29
CA LYS A 124 -39.35 -28.46 -18.11
C LYS A 124 -40.00 -28.25 -16.75
N CYS A 125 -41.32 -28.25 -16.72
CA CYS A 125 -42.05 -28.20 -15.46
C CYS A 125 -41.73 -29.44 -14.65
N SER A 126 -41.28 -29.26 -13.41
CA SER A 126 -40.99 -30.36 -12.48
C SER A 126 -42.25 -31.11 -12.04
N VAL A 127 -43.42 -30.48 -12.09
CA VAL A 127 -44.70 -31.06 -11.63
C VAL A 127 -45.28 -32.02 -12.65
N CYS A 128 -45.30 -31.63 -13.93
CA CYS A 128 -45.86 -32.47 -15.01
C CYS A 128 -44.78 -33.09 -15.91
N HIS A 129 -43.49 -32.94 -15.58
CA HIS A 129 -42.34 -33.44 -16.35
C HIS A 129 -42.35 -33.09 -17.86
N GLY A 130 -42.96 -31.97 -18.24
CA GLY A 130 -43.05 -31.53 -19.63
C GLY A 130 -44.33 -31.93 -20.39
N THR A 131 -45.26 -32.68 -19.78
CA THR A 131 -46.51 -33.11 -20.44
C THR A 131 -47.56 -31.98 -20.54
N GLY A 132 -47.44 -30.94 -19.73
CA GLY A 132 -48.44 -29.87 -19.59
C GLY A 132 -49.76 -30.33 -18.94
N ARG A 133 -49.81 -31.56 -18.43
CA ARG A 133 -51.01 -32.20 -17.87
C ARG A 133 -50.65 -32.91 -16.58
N GLU A 134 -51.49 -32.78 -15.56
CA GLU A 134 -51.35 -33.50 -14.30
C GLU A 134 -52.28 -34.72 -14.30
N HIS A 135 -51.77 -35.86 -13.82
CA HIS A 135 -52.58 -37.06 -13.61
C HIS A 135 -53.19 -36.98 -12.20
N HIS A 136 -54.50 -36.75 -12.14
CA HIS A 136 -55.23 -36.93 -10.89
C HIS A 136 -55.72 -38.38 -10.80
N HIS A 137 -55.20 -39.13 -9.83
CA HIS A 137 -55.92 -40.26 -9.29
C HIS A 137 -56.97 -39.69 -8.35
N GLY A 138 -58.19 -39.49 -8.83
CA GLY A 138 -59.30 -39.23 -7.93
C GLY A 138 -59.40 -40.43 -6.98
N HIS A 139 -59.33 -40.19 -5.67
CA HIS A 139 -59.99 -41.09 -4.72
C HIS A 139 -61.48 -40.96 -4.98
N GLY A 140 -61.96 -41.70 -5.98
CA GLY A 140 -63.38 -41.85 -6.23
C GLY A 140 -63.92 -42.73 -5.13
N ASP A 141 -64.75 -42.13 -4.27
CA ASP A 141 -65.69 -42.89 -3.45
C ASP A 141 -66.38 -43.92 -4.33
N HIS A 142 -66.42 -45.16 -3.82
CA HIS A 142 -67.02 -46.29 -4.48
C HIS A 142 -68.44 -45.94 -4.93
N HIS A 143 -68.68 -45.77 -6.23
CA HIS A 143 -69.85 -46.28 -6.94
C HIS A 143 -69.76 -45.91 -8.44
N HIS A 144 -69.79 -46.95 -9.28
CA HIS A 144 -69.98 -46.95 -10.75
C HIS A 144 -68.82 -46.51 -11.67
N GLY A 145 -68.19 -47.53 -12.26
CA GLY A 145 -68.05 -47.70 -13.72
C GLY A 145 -67.30 -46.65 -14.54
N HIS A 146 -66.14 -47.07 -15.07
CA HIS A 146 -65.29 -46.38 -16.06
C HIS A 146 -64.50 -45.17 -15.52
N GLY A 147 -63.31 -45.44 -14.99
CA GLY A 147 -62.34 -44.41 -14.63
C GLY A 147 -61.81 -43.68 -15.86
N GLU A 148 -62.52 -42.66 -16.31
CA GLU A 148 -61.99 -41.71 -17.30
C GLU A 148 -60.82 -40.94 -16.69
N HIS A 149 -59.64 -41.12 -17.28
CA HIS A 149 -58.45 -40.36 -16.92
C HIS A 149 -58.64 -38.89 -17.35
N HIS A 150 -59.22 -38.05 -16.51
CA HIS A 150 -59.30 -36.62 -16.78
C HIS A 150 -57.91 -35.98 -16.66
N HIS A 151 -57.31 -35.64 -17.80
CA HIS A 151 -56.08 -34.86 -17.83
C HIS A 151 -56.40 -33.38 -17.60
N ARG A 152 -56.08 -32.86 -16.41
CA ARG A 152 -56.18 -31.43 -16.13
C ARG A 152 -54.92 -30.72 -16.61
N HIS A 153 -55.07 -29.51 -17.18
CA HIS A 153 -53.92 -28.65 -17.46
C HIS A 153 -53.11 -28.40 -16.20
N CYS A 154 -51.79 -28.59 -16.29
CA CYS A 154 -50.87 -28.31 -15.19
C CYS A 154 -50.91 -26.80 -14.88
N SER A 155 -51.38 -26.43 -13.70
CA SER A 155 -51.54 -25.03 -13.27
C SER A 155 -50.19 -24.33 -13.04
N SER A 156 -49.14 -25.10 -12.79
CA SER A 156 -47.80 -24.61 -12.49
C SER A 156 -46.97 -24.27 -13.72
N CYS A 157 -47.46 -24.46 -14.94
CA CYS A 157 -46.67 -24.22 -16.16
C CYS A 157 -47.52 -23.80 -17.36
N GLN A 158 -46.87 -23.42 -18.45
CA GLN A 158 -47.52 -23.21 -19.74
C GLN A 158 -47.06 -24.32 -20.69
N HIS A 159 -47.99 -25.20 -21.06
CA HIS A 159 -47.74 -26.34 -21.96
C HIS A 159 -46.56 -27.22 -21.55
N GLY A 160 -46.35 -27.43 -20.25
CA GLY A 160 -45.28 -28.28 -19.73
C GLY A 160 -43.96 -27.58 -19.44
N PHE A 161 -43.87 -26.26 -19.68
CA PHE A 161 -42.64 -25.50 -19.50
C PHE A 161 -42.82 -24.28 -18.59
N LYS A 162 -41.77 -23.95 -17.85
CA LYS A 162 -41.63 -22.71 -17.06
C LYS A 162 -40.58 -21.82 -17.71
N ILE A 163 -40.72 -20.50 -17.58
CA ILE A 163 -39.67 -19.56 -17.97
C ILE A 163 -38.43 -19.86 -17.13
N CYS A 164 -37.27 -19.93 -17.77
CA CYS A 164 -36.02 -20.12 -17.06
C CYS A 164 -35.73 -18.88 -16.21
N PHE A 165 -35.78 -19.03 -14.89
CA PHE A 165 -35.52 -17.92 -13.96
C PHE A 165 -34.07 -17.41 -14.07
N SER A 166 -33.10 -18.31 -14.26
CA SER A 166 -31.67 -17.97 -14.34
C SER A 166 -31.37 -16.94 -15.44
N CYS A 167 -31.96 -17.09 -16.62
CA CYS A 167 -31.80 -16.16 -17.73
C CYS A 167 -33.02 -15.26 -17.98
N SER A 168 -34.02 -15.31 -17.09
CA SER A 168 -35.29 -14.58 -17.24
C SER A 168 -35.95 -14.79 -18.62
N GLY A 169 -35.84 -15.99 -19.17
CA GLY A 169 -36.44 -16.34 -20.46
C GLY A 169 -35.60 -16.00 -21.71
N SER A 170 -34.48 -15.29 -21.60
CA SER A 170 -33.66 -14.91 -22.76
C SER A 170 -32.93 -16.09 -23.41
N GLY A 171 -32.74 -17.19 -22.67
CA GLY A 171 -31.90 -18.32 -23.08
C GLY A 171 -30.40 -18.05 -23.00
N GLN A 172 -29.97 -16.83 -22.68
CA GLN A 172 -28.57 -16.41 -22.76
C GLN A 172 -28.19 -15.42 -21.63
N HIS A 173 -26.93 -15.42 -21.25
CA HIS A 173 -26.36 -14.43 -20.33
C HIS A 173 -25.38 -13.54 -21.08
N VAL A 174 -25.40 -12.24 -20.78
CA VAL A 174 -24.41 -11.29 -21.29
C VAL A 174 -23.01 -11.76 -20.89
N CYS A 175 -22.08 -11.78 -21.84
CA CYS A 175 -20.68 -12.01 -21.52
C CYS A 175 -20.15 -10.82 -20.71
N HIS A 176 -19.78 -11.03 -19.45
CA HIS A 176 -19.27 -9.95 -18.59
C HIS A 176 -17.93 -9.36 -19.11
N LYS A 177 -17.06 -10.21 -19.67
CA LYS A 177 -15.72 -9.80 -20.16
C LYS A 177 -15.80 -8.80 -21.32
N CYS A 178 -16.68 -9.04 -22.31
CA CYS A 178 -16.85 -8.14 -23.46
C CYS A 178 -18.14 -7.33 -23.42
N GLN A 179 -18.96 -7.45 -22.37
CA GLN A 179 -20.22 -6.71 -22.18
C GLN A 179 -21.12 -6.72 -23.42
N SER A 180 -21.43 -7.91 -23.95
CA SER A 180 -22.22 -8.14 -25.19
C SER A 180 -21.60 -7.67 -26.50
N ARG A 181 -20.38 -7.13 -26.51
CA ARG A 181 -19.72 -6.61 -27.72
C ARG A 181 -19.16 -7.69 -28.64
N GLY A 182 -18.94 -8.90 -28.13
CA GLY A 182 -18.29 -9.98 -28.88
C GLY A 182 -16.78 -9.80 -29.02
N ASN A 183 -16.27 -8.56 -29.10
CA ASN A 183 -14.85 -8.29 -29.27
C ASN A 183 -14.26 -7.54 -28.07
N LEU A 184 -12.95 -7.71 -27.89
CA LEU A 184 -12.14 -7.01 -26.91
C LEU A 184 -11.11 -6.14 -27.62
N ARG A 185 -10.90 -4.95 -27.09
CA ARG A 185 -9.72 -4.15 -27.39
C ARG A 185 -8.62 -4.62 -26.44
N VAL A 186 -7.58 -5.26 -26.98
CA VAL A 186 -6.42 -5.71 -26.23
C VAL A 186 -5.25 -4.76 -26.51
N PHE A 187 -4.38 -4.54 -25.54
CA PHE A 187 -3.24 -3.64 -25.65
C PHE A 187 -2.17 -4.02 -24.61
N ILE A 188 -0.96 -3.47 -24.75
CA ILE A 188 0.08 -3.61 -23.74
C ILE A 188 0.02 -2.41 -22.80
N MET A 189 -0.15 -2.68 -21.52
CA MET A 189 -0.08 -1.67 -20.47
C MET A 189 1.31 -1.66 -19.85
N LEU A 190 1.91 -0.48 -19.79
CA LEU A 190 3.19 -0.20 -19.14
C LEU A 190 2.92 0.39 -17.75
N THR A 191 3.41 -0.29 -16.72
CA THR A 191 3.46 0.22 -15.36
C THR A 191 4.86 0.78 -15.10
N ILE A 192 4.94 2.08 -14.85
CA ILE A 192 6.16 2.78 -14.49
C ILE A 192 6.10 3.05 -12.99
N THR A 193 7.10 2.58 -12.25
CA THR A 193 7.21 2.75 -10.80
C THR A 193 8.45 3.56 -10.49
N TRP A 194 8.28 4.70 -9.82
CA TRP A 194 9.37 5.43 -9.23
C TRP A 194 9.45 5.10 -7.75
N THR A 195 10.62 4.68 -7.29
CA THR A 195 10.87 4.30 -5.90
C THR A 195 11.92 5.21 -5.31
N ASN A 196 11.65 5.77 -4.13
CA ASN A 196 12.66 6.45 -3.33
C ASN A 196 13.25 5.46 -2.31
N HIS A 197 14.43 4.94 -2.60
CA HIS A 197 15.16 4.05 -1.70
C HIS A 197 15.95 4.90 -0.71
N VAL A 198 15.59 4.81 0.57
CA VAL A 198 16.20 5.60 1.65
C VAL A 198 16.97 4.66 2.55
N GLU A 199 18.27 4.93 2.75
CA GLU A 199 19.10 4.24 3.72
C GLU A 199 19.88 5.25 4.55
N ASP A 200 20.08 4.96 5.84
CA ASP A 200 20.67 5.88 6.79
C ASP A 200 21.80 5.27 7.63
N HIS A 201 22.65 6.14 8.17
CA HIS A 201 23.65 5.82 9.18
C HIS A 201 23.63 6.88 10.27
N ILE A 202 23.65 6.46 11.53
CA ILE A 202 23.59 7.36 12.68
C ILE A 202 24.80 7.12 13.56
N VAL A 203 25.56 8.18 13.80
CA VAL A 203 26.65 8.21 14.78
C VAL A 203 26.15 8.94 16.02
N GLU A 204 25.89 8.19 17.07
CA GLU A 204 25.50 8.68 18.39
C GLU A 204 26.42 8.02 19.43
N ARG A 205 27.17 8.83 20.17
CA ARG A 205 28.24 8.37 21.08
C ARG A 205 27.82 8.36 22.55
N THR A 206 26.63 8.84 22.86
CA THR A 206 26.05 8.83 24.22
C THR A 206 25.22 7.56 24.46
N ALA A 207 24.63 7.45 25.65
CA ALA A 207 23.68 6.37 25.96
C ALA A 207 22.27 6.60 25.38
N LEU A 208 22.05 7.68 24.60
CA LEU A 208 20.80 7.93 23.91
C LEU A 208 20.58 6.88 22.80
N PRO A 209 19.41 6.22 22.72
CA PRO A 209 19.13 5.30 21.63
C PRO A 209 19.14 6.00 20.26
N SER A 210 20.03 5.55 19.36
CA SER A 210 20.23 6.17 18.03
C SER A 210 18.96 6.22 17.17
N ALA A 211 18.03 5.27 17.35
CA ALA A 211 16.75 5.27 16.65
C ALA A 211 15.90 6.53 16.92
N LEU A 212 16.08 7.21 18.06
CA LEU A 212 15.38 8.44 18.40
C LEU A 212 15.82 9.63 17.52
N ILE A 213 17.07 9.60 17.04
CA ILE A 213 17.66 10.65 16.19
C ILE A 213 16.94 10.77 14.84
N ARG A 214 16.37 9.66 14.32
CA ARG A 214 15.66 9.63 13.02
C ARG A 214 14.50 10.62 12.95
N ASN A 215 13.82 10.83 14.07
CA ASN A 215 12.52 11.51 14.14
C ASN A 215 12.57 12.90 14.81
N VAL A 216 13.73 13.54 14.79
CA VAL A 216 13.94 14.92 15.28
C VAL A 216 14.66 15.73 14.23
N ARG A 217 14.58 17.06 14.32
CA ARG A 217 15.35 17.96 13.45
C ARG A 217 16.73 18.25 14.03
N GLY A 218 17.59 18.76 13.17
CA GLY A 218 18.93 19.23 13.48
C GLY A 218 19.44 20.09 12.32
N GLN A 219 20.62 20.67 12.49
CA GLN A 219 21.25 21.50 11.47
C GLN A 219 21.74 20.65 10.30
N THR A 220 21.36 21.00 9.07
CA THR A 220 21.95 20.41 7.86
C THR A 220 23.40 20.84 7.74
N ALA A 221 24.33 19.89 7.83
CA ALA A 221 25.76 20.12 7.70
C ALA A 221 26.28 19.86 6.28
N PHE A 222 25.64 18.94 5.56
CA PHE A 222 25.94 18.68 4.16
C PHE A 222 24.69 18.21 3.41
N GLU A 223 24.49 18.75 2.22
CA GLU A 223 23.43 18.33 1.31
C GLU A 223 23.92 18.47 -0.13
N GLU A 224 23.75 17.42 -0.91
CA GLU A 224 24.13 17.40 -2.32
C GLU A 224 23.12 16.55 -3.08
N THR A 225 22.71 16.99 -4.27
CA THR A 225 21.82 16.25 -5.17
C THR A 225 22.46 16.14 -6.55
N SER A 226 22.54 14.93 -7.09
CA SER A 226 23.11 14.64 -8.41
C SER A 226 22.53 13.35 -8.99
N THR A 227 22.68 13.11 -10.30
CA THR A 227 22.26 11.85 -10.94
C THR A 227 22.97 10.63 -10.34
N ARG A 228 24.23 10.84 -9.99
CA ARG A 228 25.08 9.96 -9.18
C ARG A 228 25.86 10.84 -8.23
N VAL A 229 25.78 10.55 -6.95
CA VAL A 229 26.55 11.26 -5.93
C VAL A 229 27.84 10.50 -5.64
N TRP A 230 28.88 11.24 -5.26
CA TRP A 230 30.16 10.65 -4.83
C TRP A 230 30.17 10.50 -3.32
N PRO A 231 30.84 9.46 -2.77
CA PRO A 231 30.98 9.34 -1.33
C PRO A 231 31.56 10.59 -0.69
N ILE A 232 30.99 10.99 0.45
CA ILE A 232 31.57 12.02 1.32
C ILE A 232 32.89 11.46 1.87
N ASN A 233 33.99 12.19 1.68
CA ASN A 233 35.34 11.72 2.03
C ASN A 233 36.17 12.70 2.86
N HIS A 234 35.61 13.86 3.20
CA HIS A 234 36.30 14.95 3.88
C HIS A 234 35.50 15.49 5.07
N PHE A 235 34.46 14.77 5.52
CA PHE A 235 33.74 15.15 6.72
C PHE A 235 34.60 14.86 7.96
N PRO A 236 34.58 15.71 9.01
CA PRO A 236 35.41 15.50 10.20
C PRO A 236 35.16 14.17 10.93
N GLU A 237 33.92 13.67 10.89
CA GLU A 237 33.57 12.38 11.46
C GLU A 237 33.86 11.25 10.46
N GLN A 238 34.92 10.47 10.71
CA GLN A 238 35.39 9.43 9.79
C GLN A 238 34.34 8.34 9.54
N GLU A 239 33.55 8.01 10.55
CA GLU A 239 32.50 7.00 10.43
C GLU A 239 31.44 7.40 9.40
N ILE A 240 31.16 8.70 9.26
CA ILE A 240 30.27 9.22 8.22
C ILE A 240 30.88 9.03 6.83
N ASN A 241 32.17 9.26 6.67
CA ASN A 241 32.85 9.04 5.38
C ASN A 241 32.80 7.55 4.99
N SER A 242 33.06 6.66 5.94
CA SER A 242 32.97 5.21 5.74
C SER A 242 31.55 4.78 5.37
N ALA A 243 30.55 5.23 6.14
CA ALA A 243 29.14 4.93 5.87
C ALA A 243 28.69 5.46 4.49
N SER A 244 29.10 6.68 4.14
CA SER A 244 28.82 7.27 2.82
C SER A 244 29.39 6.40 1.69
N SER A 245 30.65 5.99 1.80
CA SER A 245 31.30 5.10 0.83
C SER A 245 30.59 3.75 0.69
N SER A 246 30.23 3.12 1.82
CA SER A 246 29.50 1.84 1.82
C SER A 246 28.12 1.97 1.19
N LEU A 247 27.33 2.97 1.58
CA LEU A 247 25.96 3.14 1.07
C LEU A 247 25.94 3.51 -0.42
N VAL A 248 26.83 4.41 -0.87
CA VAL A 248 26.92 4.76 -2.29
C VAL A 248 27.31 3.54 -3.14
N SER A 249 28.31 2.77 -2.69
CA SER A 249 28.75 1.55 -3.40
C SER A 249 27.66 0.48 -3.43
N LYS A 250 26.93 0.30 -2.32
CA LYS A 250 25.78 -0.61 -2.24
C LYS A 250 24.69 -0.20 -3.22
N HIS A 251 24.25 1.06 -3.16
CA HIS A 251 23.17 1.58 -4.02
C HIS A 251 23.54 1.55 -5.52
N ALA A 252 24.83 1.59 -5.86
CA ALA A 252 25.28 1.47 -7.25
C ALA A 252 24.99 0.10 -7.89
N SER A 253 24.84 -0.96 -7.10
CA SER A 253 24.65 -2.34 -7.59
C SER A 253 23.36 -3.01 -7.13
N GLN A 254 22.66 -2.44 -6.14
CA GLN A 254 21.48 -3.05 -5.53
C GLN A 254 20.24 -3.08 -6.44
N PHE A 255 20.06 -2.07 -7.30
CA PHE A 255 18.82 -1.86 -8.06
C PHE A 255 18.95 -2.27 -9.53
N THR A 256 19.25 -3.54 -9.79
CA THR A 256 19.61 -4.04 -11.14
C THR A 256 18.50 -3.96 -12.19
N CYS A 257 17.23 -3.97 -11.76
CA CYS A 257 16.06 -3.85 -12.64
C CYS A 257 15.50 -2.43 -12.72
N GLU A 258 16.18 -1.45 -12.13
CA GLU A 258 15.73 -0.06 -12.07
C GLU A 258 16.79 0.88 -12.67
N ARG A 259 16.31 1.96 -13.29
CA ARG A 259 17.16 3.06 -13.74
C ARG A 259 17.18 4.13 -12.65
N ILE A 260 18.29 4.28 -11.96
CA ILE A 260 18.46 5.38 -11.01
C ILE A 260 18.45 6.72 -11.78
N LEU A 261 17.54 7.61 -11.38
CA LEU A 261 17.34 8.94 -11.96
C LEU A 261 18.12 10.01 -11.21
N MET A 262 18.12 9.94 -9.88
CA MET A 262 18.73 10.95 -9.01
C MET A 262 19.12 10.32 -7.67
N GLN A 263 20.14 10.88 -7.04
CA GLN A 263 20.52 10.59 -5.67
C GLN A 263 20.72 11.89 -4.90
N ARG A 264 20.54 11.84 -3.58
CA ARG A 264 20.94 12.95 -2.71
C ARG A 264 21.51 12.49 -1.38
N HIS A 265 22.52 13.23 -0.95
CA HIS A 265 23.04 13.19 0.40
C HIS A 265 22.25 14.15 1.29
N ASN A 266 21.95 13.72 2.51
CA ASN A 266 21.58 14.61 3.58
C ASN A 266 22.35 14.20 4.83
N LEU A 267 23.15 15.11 5.37
CA LEU A 267 23.86 14.92 6.63
C LEU A 267 23.42 16.03 7.58
N ARG A 268 22.80 15.63 8.68
CA ARG A 268 22.34 16.55 9.71
C ARG A 268 23.02 16.29 11.05
N ILE A 269 23.34 17.36 11.73
CA ILE A 269 23.90 17.38 13.08
C ILE A 269 22.75 17.62 14.03
N VAL A 270 22.45 16.63 14.87
CA VAL A 270 21.38 16.69 15.85
C VAL A 270 22.00 17.04 17.20
N PRO A 271 21.62 18.17 17.82
CA PRO A 271 22.12 18.52 19.13
C PRO A 271 21.62 17.51 20.16
N VAL A 272 22.50 17.08 21.05
CA VAL A 272 22.18 16.19 22.17
C VAL A 272 22.79 16.78 23.43
N THR A 273 22.07 16.76 24.53
CA THR A 273 22.55 17.23 25.83
C THR A 273 22.17 16.20 26.88
N GLN A 274 23.19 15.61 27.50
CA GLN A 274 23.00 14.74 28.65
C GLN A 274 22.97 15.61 29.90
N VAL A 275 21.84 15.57 30.61
CA VAL A 275 21.62 16.33 31.83
C VAL A 275 21.76 15.38 33.00
N PHE A 276 22.74 15.63 33.85
CA PHE A 276 22.92 14.94 35.12
C PHE A 276 22.12 15.67 36.19
N TYR A 277 21.36 14.93 36.99
CA TYR A 277 20.55 15.53 38.04
C TYR A 277 20.57 14.72 39.33
N SER A 278 20.24 15.39 40.43
CA SER A 278 19.96 14.81 41.72
C SER A 278 18.54 15.13 42.17
N TYR A 279 17.82 14.14 42.68
CA TYR A 279 16.50 14.30 43.28
C TYR A 279 16.30 13.31 44.42
N LYS A 280 16.00 13.82 45.63
CA LYS A 280 15.77 13.02 46.86
C LYS A 280 16.85 11.93 47.08
N ASN A 281 18.12 12.30 46.99
CA ASN A 281 19.30 11.43 47.13
C ASN A 281 19.49 10.37 46.02
N HIS A 282 18.76 10.46 44.92
CA HIS A 282 19.02 9.67 43.72
C HIS A 282 19.65 10.54 42.64
N ASN A 283 20.77 10.07 42.10
CA ASN A 283 21.44 10.70 40.97
C ASN A 283 21.14 9.88 39.71
N SER A 284 20.74 10.56 38.65
CA SER A 284 20.48 9.92 37.36
C SER A 284 20.68 10.92 36.23
N THR A 285 20.37 10.51 35.01
CA THR A 285 20.51 11.34 33.81
C THR A 285 19.28 11.26 32.93
N PHE A 286 19.05 12.32 32.16
CA PHE A 286 18.16 12.29 31.01
C PHE A 286 18.83 12.99 29.83
N PHE A 287 18.27 12.81 28.65
CA PHE A 287 18.77 13.43 27.44
C PHE A 287 17.75 14.41 26.89
N VAL A 288 18.22 15.58 26.46
CA VAL A 288 17.49 16.53 25.62
C VAL A 288 18.10 16.48 24.23
N TYR A 289 17.31 16.30 23.19
CA TYR A 289 17.83 16.08 21.83
C TYR A 289 16.94 16.67 20.73
N GLY A 290 17.59 17.03 19.62
CA GLY A 290 16.96 17.67 18.47
C GLY A 290 16.58 19.13 18.70
N ASP A 291 16.28 19.83 17.60
CA ASP A 291 15.86 21.24 17.65
C ASP A 291 14.50 21.43 18.34
N GLU A 292 13.72 20.35 18.49
CA GLU A 292 12.46 20.33 19.26
C GLU A 292 12.66 20.15 20.77
N HIS A 293 13.89 19.95 21.25
CA HIS A 293 14.19 19.64 22.65
C HIS A 293 13.41 18.44 23.20
N LYS A 294 13.31 17.35 22.41
CA LYS A 294 12.68 16.11 22.89
C LYS A 294 13.47 15.53 24.05
N VAL A 295 12.78 14.85 24.95
CA VAL A 295 13.39 14.28 26.16
C VAL A 295 13.34 12.75 26.16
N HIS A 296 14.46 12.14 26.50
CA HIS A 296 14.55 10.72 26.82
C HIS A 296 14.98 10.56 28.29
N ALA A 297 14.03 10.18 29.15
CA ALA A 297 14.23 10.01 30.59
C ALA A 297 13.80 8.60 31.06
N PRO A 298 14.61 7.56 30.80
CA PRO A 298 14.31 6.18 31.19
C PRO A 298 14.25 5.98 32.71
N ASP A 299 14.94 6.82 33.48
CA ASP A 299 15.05 6.70 34.95
C ASP A 299 14.34 7.84 35.70
N TYR A 300 13.31 8.43 35.08
CA TYR A 300 12.52 9.51 35.72
C TYR A 300 11.97 9.05 37.09
N PRO A 301 12.16 9.80 38.20
CA PRO A 301 11.93 9.27 39.56
C PRO A 301 10.48 9.00 39.95
N ALA A 302 9.49 9.65 39.31
CA ALA A 302 8.09 9.50 39.65
C ALA A 302 7.27 8.90 38.50
N LYS A 303 7.75 7.79 37.94
CA LYS A 303 6.95 6.96 37.03
C LYS A 303 5.91 6.20 37.85
N CYS A 304 4.64 6.51 37.69
CA CYS A 304 3.59 5.68 38.28
C CYS A 304 3.56 4.35 37.53
N CYS A 305 4.07 3.28 38.14
CA CYS A 305 3.74 1.92 37.75
C CYS A 305 2.26 1.71 38.13
N CYS A 306 1.36 1.78 37.15
CA CYS A 306 0.01 1.27 37.32
C CYS A 306 0.08 -0.26 37.49
N GLY A 307 0.45 -0.74 38.70
CA GLY A 307 0.28 -2.14 39.11
C GLY A 307 1.51 -2.97 39.52
N CYS A 308 2.68 -2.40 39.86
CA CYS A 308 3.80 -3.21 40.37
C CYS A 308 4.24 -2.79 41.77
N THR A 309 3.76 -3.51 42.78
CA THR A 309 4.41 -3.65 44.08
C THR A 309 5.77 -4.34 43.89
N VAL A 310 6.85 -3.64 44.26
CA VAL A 310 8.12 -4.31 44.56
C VAL A 310 7.94 -4.93 45.95
N LEU A 311 7.93 -6.26 46.00
CA LEU A 311 8.13 -7.04 47.22
C LEU A 311 9.64 -7.18 47.48
#